data_AF-A0A3N0AEM1-F1
#
_entry.id   AF-A0A3N0AEM1-F1
#
_cell.length_a   1.000
_cell.length_b   1.000
_cell.length_c   1.000
_cell.angle_alpha   90.00
_cell.angle_beta   90.00
_cell.angle_gamma   90.00
#
_symmetry.space_group_name_H-M   'P 1'
#
loop_
_entity.id
_entity.type
_entity.pdbx_description
1 polymer ?
#
loop_
_entity_poly.entity_id
_entity_poly.type
_entity_poly.pdbx_seq_one_letter_code
_entity_poly.pdbx_strand_id
1 'polypeptide(L)'
;MDAVVTARVPVEVKEHGARVLRSIGATPTQLVNAAYSYVLETGALPCAHAHDEADPSGGRSVKTPTPAQRDALRVALDSMTCEVPESFWQGCSYKELLEEGRRADYEALA
;
A
#
# COMPACT_ATOMS: atom_id res chain seq x y z
N MET A 1 -35.67 -3.66 -22.87
CA MET A 1 -34.91 -2.72 -23.72
C MET A 1 -33.55 -2.63 -23.08
N ASP A 2 -32.49 -2.96 -23.82
CA ASP A 2 -31.15 -3.07 -23.24
C ASP A 2 -30.37 -1.77 -23.49
N ALA A 3 -29.64 -1.30 -22.46
CA ALA A 3 -28.83 -0.10 -22.52
C ALA A 3 -27.33 -0.45 -22.58
N VAL A 4 -26.54 0.41 -23.23
CA VAL A 4 -25.08 0.25 -23.31
C VAL A 4 -24.40 1.06 -22.21
N VAL A 5 -23.47 0.44 -21.50
CA VAL A 5 -22.68 1.08 -20.43
C VAL A 5 -21.26 1.35 -20.94
N THR A 6 -20.83 2.60 -20.90
CA THR A 6 -19.48 3.02 -21.32
C THR A 6 -18.78 3.78 -20.20
N ALA A 7 -17.54 3.41 -19.88
CA ALA A 7 -16.71 4.08 -18.87
C ALA A 7 -15.24 4.14 -19.30
N ARG A 8 -14.51 5.14 -18.81
CA ARG A 8 -13.04 5.22 -18.97
C ARG A 8 -12.38 4.37 -17.89
N VAL A 9 -11.45 3.50 -18.30
CA VAL A 9 -10.67 2.63 -17.42
C VAL A 9 -9.22 2.62 -17.93
N PRO A 10 -8.20 2.67 -17.05
CA PRO A 10 -6.81 2.48 -17.48
C PRO A 10 -6.63 1.19 -18.27
N VAL A 11 -5.78 1.22 -19.29
CA VAL A 11 -5.62 0.10 -20.23
C VAL A 11 -5.12 -1.13 -19.51
N GLU A 12 -4.18 -0.95 -18.59
CA GLU A 12 -3.57 -2.00 -17.78
C GLU A 12 -4.60 -2.69 -16.89
N VAL A 13 -5.49 -1.91 -16.27
CA VAL A 13 -6.57 -2.42 -15.42
C VAL A 13 -7.57 -3.23 -16.26
N LYS A 14 -7.93 -2.72 -17.44
CA LYS A 14 -8.82 -3.42 -18.37
C LYS A 14 -8.23 -4.74 -18.82
N GLU A 15 -6.97 -4.77 -19.23
CA GLU A 15 -6.30 -5.97 -19.73
C GLU A 15 -6.11 -7.02 -18.63
N HIS A 16 -5.69 -6.58 -17.45
CA HIS A 16 -5.54 -7.45 -16.30
C HIS A 16 -6.90 -8.05 -15.88
N GLY A 17 -7.92 -7.20 -15.74
CA GLY A 17 -9.28 -7.63 -15.43
C GLY A 17 -9.82 -8.63 -16.47
N ALA A 18 -9.61 -8.37 -17.76
CA ALA A 18 -10.03 -9.29 -18.83
C ALA A 18 -9.31 -10.65 -18.79
N ARG A 19 -8.08 -10.71 -18.28
CA ARG A 19 -7.35 -11.96 -18.06
C ARG A 19 -7.94 -12.75 -16.89
N VAL A 20 -8.21 -12.07 -15.78
CA VAL A 20 -8.82 -12.68 -14.58
C VAL A 20 -10.22 -13.20 -14.91
N LEU A 21 -11.05 -12.41 -15.56
CA LEU A 21 -12.40 -12.81 -15.99
C LEU A 21 -12.36 -14.07 -16.85
N ARG A 22 -11.43 -14.16 -17.81
CA ARG A 22 -11.25 -15.38 -18.61
C ARG A 22 -10.87 -16.59 -17.78
N SER A 23 -10.00 -16.43 -16.78
CA SER A 23 -9.56 -17.54 -15.92
C SER A 23 -10.71 -18.14 -15.10
N ILE A 24 -11.73 -17.32 -14.78
CA ILE A 24 -12.94 -17.75 -14.06
C ILE A 24 -14.13 -18.04 -14.99
N GLY A 25 -13.94 -18.03 -16.32
CA GLY A 25 -14.99 -18.27 -17.29
C GLY A 25 -16.06 -17.16 -17.38
N ALA A 26 -15.77 -15.97 -16.87
CA ALA A 26 -16.68 -14.83 -16.86
C ALA A 26 -16.38 -13.84 -17.99
N THR A 27 -17.37 -13.02 -18.32
CA THR A 27 -17.28 -11.95 -19.32
C THR A 27 -17.39 -10.56 -18.69
N PRO A 28 -16.88 -9.50 -19.34
CA PRO A 28 -17.05 -8.12 -18.85
C PRO A 28 -18.52 -7.72 -18.67
N THR A 29 -19.41 -8.19 -19.55
CA THR A 29 -20.86 -7.95 -19.44
C THR A 29 -21.44 -8.59 -18.18
N GLN A 30 -21.06 -9.83 -17.87
CA GLN A 30 -21.49 -10.50 -16.62
C GLN A 30 -20.97 -9.77 -15.38
N LEU A 31 -19.71 -9.28 -15.40
CA LEU A 31 -19.15 -8.49 -14.31
C LEU A 31 -19.97 -7.21 -14.07
N VAL A 32 -20.24 -6.42 -15.12
CA VAL A 32 -20.98 -5.16 -15.01
C VAL A 32 -22.41 -5.40 -14.53
N ASN A 33 -23.10 -6.39 -15.10
CA ASN A 33 -24.47 -6.72 -14.69
C ASN A 33 -24.54 -7.21 -13.23
N ALA A 34 -23.59 -8.05 -12.80
CA ALA A 34 -23.51 -8.51 -11.42
C ALA A 34 -23.25 -7.35 -10.44
N ALA A 35 -22.42 -6.38 -10.83
CA ALA A 35 -22.20 -5.19 -10.01
C ALA A 35 -23.48 -4.34 -9.86
N TYR A 36 -24.28 -4.18 -10.92
CA TYR A 36 -25.58 -3.52 -10.82
C TYR A 36 -26.55 -4.30 -9.92
N SER A 37 -26.64 -5.63 -10.06
CA SER A 37 -27.46 -6.47 -9.17
C SER A 37 -27.05 -6.30 -7.72
N TYR A 38 -25.74 -6.31 -7.43
CA TYR A 38 -25.22 -6.10 -6.08
C TYR A 38 -25.64 -4.75 -5.49
N VAL A 39 -25.53 -3.66 -6.26
CA VAL A 39 -25.96 -2.31 -5.80
C VAL A 39 -27.45 -2.26 -5.56
N LEU A 40 -28.27 -2.90 -6.42
CA LEU A 40 -29.72 -2.95 -6.25
C LEU A 40 -30.13 -3.74 -5.00
N GLU A 41 -29.40 -4.80 -4.66
CA GLU A 41 -29.68 -5.65 -3.49
C GLU A 41 -29.18 -5.05 -2.17
N THR A 42 -27.98 -4.46 -2.19
CA THR A 42 -27.29 -4.02 -0.96
C THR A 42 -27.35 -2.52 -0.72
N GLY A 43 -27.67 -1.73 -1.74
CA GLY A 43 -27.60 -0.27 -1.69
C GLY A 43 -26.19 0.31 -1.63
N ALA A 44 -25.14 -0.51 -1.82
CA ALA A 44 -23.73 -0.10 -1.74
C ALA A 44 -22.92 -0.62 -2.92
N LEU A 45 -21.79 0.04 -3.22
CA LEU A 45 -20.83 -0.46 -4.21
C LEU A 45 -20.02 -1.63 -3.64
N PRO A 46 -19.69 -2.64 -4.46
CA PRO A 46 -18.81 -3.72 -4.03
C PRO A 46 -17.44 -3.14 -3.67
N CYS A 47 -16.98 -3.45 -2.45
CA CYS A 47 -15.72 -2.96 -1.88
C CYS A 47 -15.62 -1.43 -1.65
N ALA A 48 -16.72 -0.75 -1.34
CA ALA A 48 -16.70 0.66 -0.89
C ALA A 48 -15.76 0.95 0.31
N HIS A 49 -15.25 -0.07 1.00
CA HIS A 49 -14.32 0.07 2.14
C HIS A 49 -12.84 -0.18 1.83
N ALA A 50 -12.43 -0.35 0.57
CA ALA A 50 -11.02 -0.61 0.24
C ALA A 50 -10.27 0.61 -0.35
N HIS A 51 -10.97 1.62 -0.87
CA HIS A 51 -10.34 2.79 -1.48
C HIS A 51 -10.92 4.15 -1.06
N ASP A 52 -12.09 4.20 -0.40
CA ASP A 52 -12.75 5.44 0.05
C ASP A 52 -12.64 5.71 1.56
N GLU A 53 -11.58 5.20 2.20
CA GLU A 53 -10.97 5.86 3.37
C GLU A 53 -9.65 6.54 2.94
N ALA A 54 -9.57 6.96 1.67
CA ALA A 54 -8.69 8.04 1.26
C ALA A 54 -9.43 9.35 1.54
N ASP A 55 -9.40 9.73 2.82
CA ASP A 55 -9.55 11.12 3.23
C ASP A 55 -8.75 12.00 2.23
N PRO A 56 -9.34 13.05 1.63
CA PRO A 56 -8.62 13.94 0.72
C PRO A 56 -7.43 14.66 1.40
N SER A 57 -7.22 14.45 2.70
CA SER A 57 -6.04 14.89 3.46
C SER A 57 -4.90 13.86 3.56
N GLY A 58 -4.68 12.98 2.58
CA GLY A 58 -3.37 12.33 2.38
C GLY A 58 -2.81 11.51 3.56
N GLY A 59 -3.67 11.00 4.45
CA GLY A 59 -3.28 10.19 5.59
C GLY A 59 -3.00 8.75 5.17
N ARG A 60 -1.72 8.35 5.14
CA ARG A 60 -1.32 6.94 5.07
C ARG A 60 -2.08 6.15 6.15
N SER A 61 -2.86 5.13 5.78
CA SER A 61 -3.54 4.25 6.73
C SER A 61 -2.52 3.61 7.68
N VAL A 62 -2.40 4.16 8.90
CA VAL A 62 -1.50 3.66 9.93
C VAL A 62 -2.21 2.49 10.61
N LYS A 63 -1.89 1.27 10.19
CA LYS A 63 -2.34 0.06 10.90
C LYS A 63 -1.59 -0.01 12.23
N THR A 64 -2.30 0.13 13.36
CA THR A 64 -1.73 -0.04 14.70
C THR A 64 -1.45 -1.53 14.95
N PRO A 65 -0.20 -1.93 15.26
CA PRO A 65 0.14 -3.33 15.50
C PRO A 65 -0.52 -3.86 16.78
N THR A 66 -0.86 -5.15 16.78
CA THR A 66 -1.37 -5.83 17.98
C THR A 66 -0.28 -5.92 19.06
N PRO A 67 -0.62 -6.18 20.34
CA PRO A 67 0.38 -6.40 21.39
C PRO A 67 1.41 -7.49 21.02
N ALA A 68 0.95 -8.62 20.49
CA ALA A 68 1.84 -9.71 20.08
C ALA A 68 2.79 -9.31 18.94
N GLN A 69 2.32 -8.51 17.97
CA GLN A 69 3.17 -8.00 16.89
C GLN A 69 4.21 -6.99 17.41
N ARG A 70 3.85 -6.15 18.39
CA ARG A 70 4.79 -5.22 19.02
C ARG A 70 5.87 -5.96 19.79
N ASP A 71 5.51 -6.99 20.54
CA ASP A 71 6.49 -7.79 21.29
C ASP A 71 7.44 -8.55 20.36
N ALA A 72 6.93 -9.16 19.29
CA ALA A 72 7.75 -9.80 18.28
C ALA A 72 8.72 -8.81 17.59
N LEU A 73 8.23 -7.60 17.27
CA LEU A 73 9.06 -6.55 16.69
C LEU A 73 10.16 -6.09 17.65
N ARG A 74 9.85 -5.94 18.94
CA ARG A 74 10.85 -5.56 19.96
C ARG A 74 11.97 -6.59 20.06
N VAL A 75 11.62 -7.88 20.16
CA VAL A 75 12.62 -8.96 20.23
C VAL A 75 13.52 -8.97 18.97
N ALA A 76 12.94 -8.76 17.79
CA ALA A 76 13.71 -8.67 16.56
C ALA A 76 14.67 -7.48 16.57
N LEU A 77 14.19 -6.28 16.97
CA LEU A 77 15.03 -5.09 17.07
C LEU A 77 16.17 -5.27 18.08
N ASP A 78 15.89 -5.81 19.25
CA ASP A 78 16.91 -6.06 20.29
C ASP A 78 17.99 -7.03 19.79
N SER A 79 17.65 -7.99 18.92
CA SER A 79 18.62 -8.93 18.34
C SER A 79 19.48 -8.34 17.22
N MET A 80 19.02 -7.25 16.58
CA MET A 80 19.68 -6.64 15.42
C MET A 80 20.31 -5.28 15.73
N THR A 81 20.14 -4.78 16.95
CA THR A 81 20.68 -3.49 17.39
C THR A 81 21.70 -3.70 18.52
N CYS A 82 22.60 -2.75 18.66
CA CYS A 82 23.54 -2.68 19.76
C CYS A 82 23.47 -1.29 20.40
N GLU A 83 23.76 -1.23 21.70
CA GLU A 83 23.90 0.06 22.37
C GLU A 83 25.20 0.72 21.95
N VAL A 84 25.10 2.02 21.67
CA VAL A 84 26.20 2.84 21.19
C VAL A 84 26.58 3.83 22.30
N PRO A 85 27.83 3.80 22.80
CA PRO A 85 28.29 4.72 23.84
C PRO A 85 28.16 6.18 23.43
N GLU A 86 27.97 7.09 24.40
CA GLU A 86 27.84 8.52 24.08
C GLU A 86 29.07 9.10 23.35
N SER A 87 30.24 8.54 23.63
CA SER A 87 31.50 8.91 22.97
C SER A 87 31.50 8.67 21.46
N PHE A 88 30.67 7.76 20.94
CA PHE A 88 30.55 7.52 19.50
C PHE A 88 29.92 8.69 18.78
N TRP A 89 28.95 9.36 19.41
CA TRP A 89 28.21 10.46 18.80
C TRP A 89 29.09 11.70 18.64
N GLN A 90 30.12 11.88 19.46
CA GLN A 90 31.07 13.01 19.39
C GLN A 90 30.38 14.39 19.32
N GLY A 91 29.19 14.52 19.91
CA GLY A 91 28.36 15.73 19.86
C GLY A 91 27.54 15.90 18.57
N CYS A 92 27.68 15.01 17.61
CA CYS A 92 26.87 14.95 16.39
C CYS A 92 25.59 14.12 16.61
N SER A 93 24.53 14.52 15.94
CA SER A 93 23.30 13.76 15.86
C SER A 93 23.44 12.56 14.91
N TYR A 94 22.58 11.55 15.10
CA TYR A 94 22.50 10.40 14.19
C TYR A 94 22.31 10.80 12.72
N LYS A 95 21.53 11.86 12.45
CA LYS A 95 21.27 12.34 11.08
C LYS A 95 22.53 12.92 10.45
N GLU A 96 23.31 13.71 11.19
CA GLU A 96 24.54 14.32 10.69
C GLU A 96 25.58 13.25 10.33
N LEU A 97 25.76 12.23 11.18
CA LEU A 97 26.66 11.11 10.88
C LEU A 97 26.22 10.33 9.64
N LEU A 98 24.92 10.15 9.45
CA LEU A 98 24.35 9.42 8.31
C LEU A 98 24.47 10.21 7.00
N GLU A 99 24.32 11.53 7.05
CA GLU A 99 24.54 12.42 5.92
C GLU A 99 26.02 12.48 5.53
N GLU A 100 26.92 12.55 6.50
CA GLU A 100 28.36 12.55 6.27
C GLU A 100 28.83 11.24 5.64
N GLY A 101 28.37 10.09 6.16
CA GLY A 101 28.66 8.78 5.57
C GLY A 101 28.16 8.66 4.13
N ARG A 102 26.93 9.12 3.86
CA ARG A 102 26.39 9.16 2.49
C ARG A 102 27.22 10.05 1.58
N ARG A 103 27.66 11.21 2.06
CA ARG A 103 28.49 12.14 1.28
C ARG A 103 29.83 11.50 0.92
N ALA A 104 30.50 10.87 1.88
CA ALA A 104 31.75 10.15 1.66
C ALA A 104 31.59 9.02 0.62
N ASP A 105 30.51 8.25 0.70
CA ASP A 105 30.22 7.18 -0.28
C ASP A 105 30.00 7.75 -1.70
N TYR A 106 29.30 8.88 -1.82
CA TYR A 106 29.10 9.54 -3.11
C TYR A 106 30.39 10.14 -3.68
N GLU A 107 31.22 10.76 -2.85
CA GLU A 107 32.51 11.34 -3.27
C GLU A 107 33.52 10.26 -3.69
N ALA A 108 33.44 9.04 -3.14
CA ALA A 108 34.28 7.91 -3.53
C ALA A 108 33.92 7.30 -4.90
N LEU A 109 32.77 7.65 -5.48
CA LEU A 109 32.33 7.18 -6.81
C LEU A 109 32.74 8.13 -7.95
N ALA A 110 33.36 9.28 -7.65
CA ALA A 110 33.85 10.28 -8.60
C ALA A 110 35.34 10.10 -8.91
#